data_AF-A0AAI8WEG1-F1
#
_entry.id   AF-A0AAI8WEG1-F1
#
_cell.length_a   1.000
_cell.length_b   1.000
_cell.length_c   1.000
_cell.angle_alpha   90.00
_cell.angle_beta   90.00
_cell.angle_gamma   90.00
#
_symmetry.space_group_name_H-M   'P 1'
#
loop_
_entity.id
_entity.type
_entity.pdbx_description
1 polymer ?
#
loop_
_entity_poly.entity_id
_entity_poly.type
_entity_poly.pdbx_seq_one_letter_code
_entity_poly.pdbx_strand_id
1 'polypeptide(L)' 'MNKKADYVICSIPDHVNVTCPYCEWEDDYDWDEIYSKMGSGLYYGNCGSVECEYCKQEIQLGECEYD' A
#
# COMPACT_ATOMS: atom_id res chain seq x y z
N MET A 1 7.35 -35.84 -1.66
CA MET A 1 8.18 -34.78 -1.06
C MET A 1 7.98 -33.52 -1.87
N ASN A 2 7.22 -32.54 -1.36
CA ASN A 2 7.09 -31.24 -2.02
C ASN A 2 8.38 -30.46 -1.77
N LYS A 3 9.29 -30.47 -2.74
CA LYS A 3 10.47 -29.61 -2.72
C LYS A 3 9.99 -28.17 -2.89
N LYS A 4 10.14 -27.34 -1.87
CA LYS A 4 9.86 -25.90 -1.95
C LYS A 4 11.17 -25.16 -2.19
N ALA A 5 11.10 -24.06 -2.94
CA ALA A 5 12.23 -23.17 -3.15
C ALA A 5 12.27 -22.13 -2.02
N ASP A 6 13.48 -21.82 -1.58
CA ASP A 6 13.74 -20.65 -0.75
C ASP A 6 13.72 -19.41 -1.64
N TYR A 7 13.07 -18.34 -1.18
CA TYR A 7 13.05 -17.06 -1.88
C TYR A 7 13.21 -15.91 -0.88
N VAL A 8 13.73 -14.79 -1.37
CA VAL A 8 14.02 -13.58 -0.60
C VAL A 8 13.35 -12.40 -1.30
N ILE A 9 12.70 -11.55 -0.53
CA ILE A 9 12.18 -10.25 -1.00
C ILE A 9 13.37 -9.28 -0.97
N CYS A 10 13.79 -8.83 -2.15
CA CYS A 10 15.01 -8.02 -2.31
C CYS A 10 14.83 -6.54 -1.98
N SER A 11 13.60 -6.05 -1.97
CA SER A 11 13.28 -4.65 -1.71
C SER A 11 11.84 -4.55 -1.24
N ILE A 12 11.64 -3.79 -0.16
CA ILE A 12 10.34 -3.40 0.38
C ILE A 12 10.28 -1.88 0.18
N PRO A 13 9.13 -1.31 -0.23
CA PRO A 13 8.98 0.14 -0.30
C PRO A 13 9.26 0.79 1.06
N ASP A 14 9.84 1.98 1.05
CA ASP A 14 10.04 2.78 2.27
C ASP A 14 8.75 3.55 2.61
N HIS A 15 8.12 4.12 1.58
CA HIS A 15 6.92 4.94 1.67
C HIS A 15 5.95 4.66 0.53
N VAL A 16 4.66 4.96 0.76
CA VAL A 16 3.58 4.93 -0.24
C VAL A 16 3.01 6.33 -0.36
N ASN A 17 3.10 6.91 -1.56
CA ASN A 17 2.44 8.17 -1.87
C ASN A 17 1.05 7.89 -2.45
N VAL A 18 0.03 8.49 -1.83
CA VAL A 18 -1.37 8.34 -2.23
C VAL A 18 -1.94 9.71 -2.56
N THR A 19 -2.33 9.90 -3.81
CA THR A 19 -3.05 11.10 -4.23
C THR A 19 -4.55 10.90 -4.04
N CYS A 20 -5.19 11.76 -3.25
CA CYS A 20 -6.61 11.73 -3.01
C CYS A 20 -7.40 12.07 -4.30
N PRO A 21 -8.29 11.20 -4.79
CA PRO A 21 -9.07 11.48 -6.00
C PRO A 21 -10.15 12.54 -5.82
N TYR A 22 -10.45 12.95 -4.57
CA TYR A 22 -11.50 13.91 -4.26
C TYR A 22 -11.01 15.35 -4.10
N CYS A 23 -9.78 15.52 -3.61
CA CYS A 23 -9.23 16.84 -3.30
C CYS A 23 -7.81 17.05 -3.84
N GLU A 24 -7.25 16.07 -4.57
CA GLU A 24 -5.91 16.10 -5.17
C GLU A 24 -4.78 16.29 -4.15
N TRP A 25 -5.08 16.14 -2.86
CA TRP A 25 -4.10 16.16 -1.78
C TRP A 25 -3.23 14.90 -1.82
N GLU A 26 -1.93 15.07 -1.63
CA GLU A 26 -0.97 13.97 -1.58
C GLU A 26 -0.65 13.63 -0.12
N ASP A 27 -0.96 12.40 0.27
CA ASP A 27 -0.61 11.83 1.57
C ASP A 27 0.57 10.86 1.39
N ASP A 28 1.58 10.99 2.25
CA ASP A 28 2.74 10.08 2.31
C ASP A 28 2.60 9.18 3.54
N TYR A 29 2.55 7.87 3.32
CA TYR A 29 2.42 6.88 4.37
C TYR A 29 3.68 6.03 4.46
N ASP A 30 4.19 5.87 5.68
CA ASP A 30 5.23 4.89 5.99
C ASP A 30 4.76 3.47 5.64
N TRP A 31 5.63 2.72 4.96
CA TRP A 31 5.29 1.37 4.49
C TRP A 31 4.98 0.41 5.65
N ASP A 32 5.76 0.45 6.73
CA ASP A 32 5.55 -0.46 7.85
C ASP A 32 4.23 -0.16 8.57
N GLU A 33 3.87 1.12 8.69
CA GLU A 33 2.59 1.51 9.26
C GLU A 33 1.42 1.00 8.41
N ILE A 34 1.41 1.24 7.11
CA ILE A 34 0.31 0.81 6.24
C ILE A 34 0.27 -0.72 6.10
N TYR A 35 1.43 -1.37 6.04
CA TYR A 35 1.58 -2.82 6.01
C TYR A 35 1.09 -3.47 7.31
N SER A 36 1.33 -2.85 8.48
CA SER A 36 0.80 -3.37 9.74
C SER A 36 -0.73 -3.38 9.79
N LYS A 37 -1.39 -2.46 9.09
CA LYS A 37 -2.85 -2.32 9.03
C LYS A 37 -3.48 -3.24 7.99
N MET A 38 -2.89 -3.33 6.80
CA MET A 38 -3.50 -3.98 5.62
C MET A 38 -2.83 -5.33 5.25
N GLY A 39 -1.64 -5.59 5.80
CA GLY A 39 -0.89 -6.81 5.60
C GLY A 39 -0.43 -7.04 4.16
N SER A 40 -0.21 -8.32 3.83
CA SER A 40 0.27 -8.76 2.51
C SER A 40 -0.61 -8.36 1.32
N GLY A 41 -1.83 -7.90 1.56
CA GLY A 41 -2.76 -7.48 0.51
C GLY A 41 -2.33 -6.20 -0.23
N LEU A 42 -1.49 -5.36 0.39
CA LEU A 42 -0.90 -4.18 -0.25
C LEU A 42 -0.04 -4.52 -1.47
N TYR A 43 0.61 -5.69 -1.47
CA TYR A 43 1.43 -6.15 -2.60
C TYR A 43 0.63 -6.52 -3.84
N TYR A 44 -0.68 -6.73 -3.70
CA TYR A 44 -1.54 -7.25 -4.75
C TYR A 44 -2.65 -6.26 -5.14
N GLY A 45 -2.55 -5.00 -4.70
CA GLY A 45 -3.38 -3.91 -5.22
C GLY A 45 -4.87 -4.00 -4.91
N ASN A 46 -5.28 -4.77 -3.90
CA ASN A 46 -6.70 -5.11 -3.74
C ASN A 46 -7.19 -5.22 -2.29
N CYS A 47 -6.59 -4.51 -1.32
CA CYS A 47 -6.88 -4.81 0.09
C CYS A 47 -6.81 -3.62 1.06
N GLY A 48 -7.23 -2.42 0.68
CA GLY A 48 -7.33 -1.37 1.70
C GLY A 48 -7.96 -0.06 1.28
N SER A 49 -8.45 0.64 2.29
CA SER A 49 -8.78 2.05 2.21
C SER A 49 -7.97 2.85 3.21
N VAL A 50 -7.59 4.07 2.84
CA VAL A 50 -7.00 5.06 3.73
C VAL A 50 -7.95 6.24 3.85
N GLU A 51 -8.00 6.89 5.00
CA GLU A 51 -8.73 8.16 5.14
C GLU A 51 -7.80 9.30 4.72
N CYS A 52 -8.24 10.13 3.77
CA CYS A 52 -7.51 11.34 3.40
C CYS A 52 -7.44 12.29 4.60
N GLU A 53 -6.24 12.76 4.95
CA GLU A 53 -6.08 13.63 6.11
C GLU A 53 -6.78 14.97 5.93
N TYR A 54 -6.90 15.44 4.68
CA TYR A 54 -7.46 16.74 4.34
C TYR A 54 -9.00 16.72 4.22
N CYS A 55 -9.55 15.93 3.29
CA CYS A 55 -10.99 15.94 3.01
C CYS A 55 -11.79 14.88 3.79
N LYS A 56 -11.12 14.06 4.61
CA LYS A 56 -11.71 13.00 5.45
C LYS A 56 -12.54 11.97 4.67
N GLN A 57 -12.32 11.87 3.35
CA GLN A 57 -12.95 10.86 2.52
C GLN A 57 -12.13 9.58 2.55
N GLU A 58 -12.82 8.46 2.49
CA GLU A 58 -12.19 7.17 2.32
C GLU A 58 -11.68 7.01 0.88
N ILE A 59 -10.38 6.78 0.72
CA ILE A 59 -9.72 6.51 -0.55
C ILE A 59 -9.52 5.00 -0.65
N GLN A 60 -10.10 4.38 -1.68
CA GLN A 60 -9.74 3.00 -2.02
C GLN A 60 -8.40 2.97 -2.74
N LEU A 61 -7.46 2.21 -2.19
CA LEU A 61 -6.16 1.99 -2.84
C LEU A 61 -6.36 1.05 -4.04
N GLY A 62 -5.86 1.47 -5.20
CA GLY A 62 -5.91 0.71 -6.44
C GLY A 62 -4.76 -0.28 -6.60
N GLU A 63 -4.53 -0.70 -7.84
CA GLU A 63 -3.40 -1.56 -8.19
C GLU A 63 -2.08 -0.79 -7.97
N CYS A 64 -1.18 -1.34 -7.15
CA CYS A 64 0.14 -0.75 -6.97
C CYS A 64 1.04 -1.14 -8.15
N GLU A 65 1.58 -0.15 -8.85
CA GLU A 65 2.68 -0.37 -9.78
C GLU A 65 3.99 -0.21 -8.99
N TYR A 66 4.81 -1.25 -8.98
CA TYR A 66 6.20 -1.18 -8.50
C TYR A 66 7.06 -0.72 -9.68
N ASP A 67 7.77 0.40 -9.53
CA ASP A 67 8.84 0.83 -10.45
C ASP A 67 10.19 0.24 -10.00
#